data_AF-A0ABD2P504-F1
#
_entry.id   AF-A0ABD2P504-F1
#
_cell.length_a   1.000
_cell.length_b   1.000
_cell.length_c   1.000
_cell.angle_alpha   90.00
_cell.angle_beta   90.00
_cell.angle_gamma   90.00
#
_symmetry.space_group_name_H-M   'P 1'
#
loop_
_entity.id
_entity.type
_entity.pdbx_description
1 polymer ?
#
loop_
_entity_poly.entity_id
_entity_poly.type
_entity_poly.pdbx_seq_one_letter_code
_entity_poly.pdbx_strand_id
1 'polypeptide(L)'
;MQSGEEIVIALDSKKQNIGDIRKLVGQSRKKQAAKILAVSSLKYPAADTGDNVVVKLPDIDRAKADDRNIMTVIIFQEAEGMYKLGTKQNSKSTLSKKSALSMEL
;
A
#
# COMPACT_ATOMS: atom_id res chain seq x y z
N MET A 1 -14.94 43.87 -5.77
CA MET A 1 -14.53 43.02 -4.64
C MET A 1 -15.45 41.82 -4.65
N GLN A 2 -14.93 40.59 -4.70
CA GLN A 2 -15.79 39.40 -4.55
C GLN A 2 -16.41 39.41 -3.16
N SER A 3 -17.71 39.11 -3.06
CA SER A 3 -18.41 39.10 -1.78
C SER A 3 -17.90 37.94 -0.91
N GLY A 4 -17.92 38.10 0.41
CA GLY A 4 -17.44 37.07 1.34
C GLY A 4 -18.17 35.73 1.18
N GLU A 5 -19.44 35.75 0.76
CA GLU A 5 -20.24 34.54 0.51
C GLU A 5 -19.74 33.74 -0.69
N GLU A 6 -19.32 34.42 -1.77
CA GLU A 6 -18.80 33.78 -2.98
C GLU A 6 -17.52 32.97 -2.69
N ILE A 7 -16.66 33.49 -1.81
CA ILE A 7 -15.42 32.85 -1.38
C ILE A 7 -15.71 31.58 -0.56
N VAL A 8 -16.69 31.64 0.34
CA VAL A 8 -17.08 30.49 1.19
C VAL A 8 -17.63 29.34 0.34
N ILE A 9 -18.52 29.62 -0.60
CA ILE A 9 -19.10 28.61 -1.51
C ILE A 9 -18.01 27.93 -2.35
N ALA A 10 -17.03 28.70 -2.83
CA ALA A 10 -15.92 28.18 -3.61
C ALA A 10 -14.99 27.27 -2.78
N LEU A 11 -14.76 27.59 -1.50
CA LEU A 11 -13.96 26.78 -0.58
C LEU A 11 -14.67 25.46 -0.23
N ASP A 12 -15.96 25.49 0.04
CA ASP A 12 -16.75 24.30 0.34
C ASP A 12 -16.80 23.34 -0.85
N SER A 13 -16.99 23.88 -2.05
CA SER A 13 -16.96 23.11 -3.30
C SER A 13 -15.61 22.42 -3.52
N LYS A 14 -14.49 23.11 -3.26
CA LYS A 14 -13.14 22.52 -3.33
C LYS A 14 -12.95 21.39 -2.31
N LYS A 15 -13.43 21.59 -1.08
CA LYS A 15 -13.34 20.59 -0.01
C LYS A 15 -14.11 19.32 -0.35
N GLN A 16 -15.32 19.46 -0.92
CA GLN A 16 -16.12 18.34 -1.38
C GLN A 16 -15.41 17.55 -2.49
N ASN A 17 -14.88 18.24 -3.51
CA ASN A 17 -14.16 17.61 -4.61
C ASN A 17 -12.93 16.81 -4.11
N ILE A 18 -12.15 17.37 -3.17
CA ILE A 18 -11.04 16.64 -2.54
C ILE A 18 -11.54 15.39 -1.80
N GLY A 19 -12.68 15.49 -1.11
CA GLY A 19 -13.31 14.36 -0.44
C GLY A 19 -13.68 13.24 -1.40
N ASP A 20 -14.27 13.57 -2.54
CA ASP A 20 -14.72 12.60 -3.53
C ASP A 20 -13.55 11.95 -4.28
N ILE A 21 -12.51 12.72 -4.63
CA ILE A 21 -11.26 12.18 -5.19
C ILE A 21 -10.63 11.18 -4.21
N ARG A 22 -10.57 11.49 -2.92
CA ARG A 22 -10.00 10.57 -1.92
C ARG A 22 -10.79 9.27 -1.82
N LYS A 23 -12.12 9.32 -1.87
CA LYS A 23 -12.97 8.12 -1.90
C LYS A 23 -12.71 7.29 -3.15
N LEU A 24 -12.65 7.92 -4.32
CA LEU A 24 -12.37 7.26 -5.60
C LEU A 24 -10.99 6.59 -5.58
N VAL A 25 -9.96 7.29 -5.12
CA VAL A 25 -8.60 6.74 -4.98
C VAL A 25 -8.59 5.55 -4.03
N GLY A 26 -9.33 5.62 -2.90
CA GLY A 26 -9.48 4.50 -1.97
C GLY A 26 -10.08 3.26 -2.64
N GLN A 27 -11.12 3.43 -3.45
CA GLN A 27 -11.73 2.32 -4.21
C GLN A 27 -10.79 1.74 -5.26
N SER A 28 -10.09 2.59 -6.02
CA SER A 28 -9.12 2.16 -7.02
C SER A 28 -7.96 1.37 -6.41
N ARG A 29 -7.45 1.79 -5.25
CA ARG A 29 -6.43 1.05 -4.50
C ARG A 29 -6.89 -0.35 -4.10
N LYS A 30 -8.13 -0.49 -3.61
CA LYS A 30 -8.71 -1.80 -3.27
C LYS A 30 -8.82 -2.71 -4.49
N LYS A 31 -9.29 -2.18 -5.63
CA LYS A 31 -9.35 -2.94 -6.90
C LYS A 31 -7.96 -3.39 -7.36
N GLN A 32 -6.96 -2.53 -7.19
CA GLN A 32 -5.59 -2.84 -7.56
C GLN A 32 -4.99 -3.93 -6.65
N ALA A 33 -5.22 -3.85 -5.33
CA ALA A 33 -4.79 -4.88 -4.39
C ALA A 33 -5.39 -6.25 -4.74
N ALA A 34 -6.71 -6.31 -4.96
CA ALA A 34 -7.38 -7.56 -5.35
C ALA A 34 -6.83 -8.15 -6.67
N LYS A 35 -6.45 -7.29 -7.62
CA LYS A 35 -5.81 -7.74 -8.87
C LYS A 35 -4.41 -8.30 -8.63
N ILE A 36 -3.64 -7.68 -7.73
CA ILE A 36 -2.30 -8.15 -7.38
C ILE A 36 -2.40 -9.54 -6.75
N LEU A 37 -3.34 -9.75 -5.81
CA LEU A 37 -3.59 -11.04 -5.16
C LEU A 37 -3.91 -12.15 -6.14
N ALA A 38 -4.85 -11.89 -7.04
CA ALA A 38 -5.27 -12.86 -8.04
C ALA A 38 -4.12 -13.27 -8.97
N VAL A 39 -3.20 -12.34 -9.25
CA VAL A 39 -2.05 -12.60 -10.12
C VAL A 39 -0.91 -13.29 -9.37
N SER A 40 -0.61 -12.90 -8.13
CA SER A 40 0.45 -13.51 -7.33
C SER A 40 0.12 -14.95 -6.97
N SER A 41 -1.11 -15.22 -6.48
CA SER A 41 -1.58 -16.55 -6.13
C SER A 41 -1.57 -17.56 -7.29
N LEU A 42 -1.67 -17.09 -8.54
CA LEU A 42 -1.53 -17.93 -9.73
C LEU A 42 -0.06 -18.16 -10.10
N LYS A 43 0.81 -17.19 -9.83
CA LYS A 43 2.19 -17.17 -10.30
C LYS A 43 3.16 -17.83 -9.34
N TYR A 44 2.89 -17.76 -8.04
CA TYR A 44 3.79 -18.21 -6.99
C TYR A 44 3.12 -19.32 -6.16
N PRO A 45 3.89 -20.33 -5.73
CA PRO A 45 3.37 -21.34 -4.83
C PRO A 45 3.04 -20.72 -3.46
N ALA A 46 2.14 -21.37 -2.72
CA ALA A 46 1.91 -21.03 -1.32
C ALA A 46 3.23 -21.16 -0.53
N ALA A 47 3.45 -20.24 0.39
CA ALA A 47 4.64 -20.17 1.22
C ALA A 47 4.26 -20.32 2.69
N ASP A 48 5.16 -20.89 3.47
CA ASP A 48 4.92 -21.23 4.87
C ASP A 48 5.57 -20.22 5.82
N THR A 49 5.06 -20.17 7.05
CA THR A 49 5.66 -19.34 8.10
C THR A 49 7.10 -19.80 8.36
N GLY A 50 8.04 -18.86 8.31
CA GLY A 50 9.48 -19.12 8.40
C GLY A 50 10.21 -19.10 7.05
N ASP A 51 9.51 -19.12 5.93
CA ASP A 51 10.15 -19.05 4.61
C ASP A 51 10.80 -17.69 4.36
N ASN A 52 11.98 -17.75 3.73
CA ASN A 52 12.67 -16.56 3.23
C ASN A 52 12.14 -16.22 1.85
N VAL A 53 11.76 -14.97 1.67
CA VAL A 53 11.12 -14.50 0.45
C VAL A 53 11.71 -13.18 0.01
N VAL A 54 11.72 -12.96 -1.31
CA VAL A 54 12.24 -11.74 -1.92
C VAL A 54 11.09 -10.97 -2.52
N VAL A 55 10.98 -9.72 -2.08
CA VAL A 55 9.81 -8.88 -2.32
C VAL A 55 10.24 -7.68 -3.13
N LYS A 56 9.62 -7.49 -4.29
CA LYS A 56 9.93 -6.39 -5.20
C LYS A 56 9.21 -5.12 -4.77
N LEU A 57 9.95 -4.05 -4.53
CA LEU A 57 9.40 -2.73 -4.29
C LEU A 57 9.09 -2.02 -5.62
N PRO A 58 7.84 -1.57 -5.84
CA PRO A 58 7.50 -0.78 -7.02
C PRO A 58 8.21 0.57 -6.97
N ASP A 59 8.46 1.14 -8.14
CA ASP A 59 9.20 2.41 -8.27
C ASP A 59 8.58 3.58 -7.50
N ILE A 60 7.25 3.57 -7.31
CA ILE A 60 6.53 4.63 -6.58
C ILE A 60 6.73 4.58 -5.06
N ASP A 61 7.01 3.40 -4.51
CA ASP A 61 7.14 3.17 -3.07
C ASP A 61 8.61 3.11 -2.63
N ARG A 62 9.54 3.31 -3.58
CA ARG A 62 10.98 3.15 -3.41
C ARG A 62 11.70 4.51 -3.53
N ALA A 63 12.58 4.85 -2.59
CA ALA A 63 13.48 5.99 -2.78
C ALA A 63 14.56 5.64 -3.81
N LYS A 64 15.18 6.66 -4.42
CA LYS A 64 16.18 6.45 -5.47
C LYS A 64 17.37 5.57 -5.04
N ALA A 65 17.70 5.60 -3.75
CA ALA A 65 18.82 4.85 -3.18
C ALA A 65 18.41 3.48 -2.59
N ASP A 66 17.12 3.17 -2.51
CA ASP A 66 16.67 1.90 -1.93
C ASP A 66 16.79 0.76 -2.96
N ASP A 67 17.03 -0.44 -2.46
CA ASP A 67 17.09 -1.65 -3.28
C ASP A 67 15.74 -1.98 -3.91
N ARG A 68 15.78 -2.51 -5.14
CA ARG A 68 14.58 -2.94 -5.89
C ARG A 68 13.85 -4.08 -5.21
N ASN A 69 14.59 -4.89 -4.45
CA ASN A 69 14.12 -6.13 -3.85
C ASN A 69 14.55 -6.15 -2.38
N ILE A 70 13.64 -6.53 -1.49
CA ILE A 70 13.91 -6.70 -0.06
C ILE A 70 13.77 -8.19 0.29
N MET A 71 14.74 -8.74 1.02
CA MET A 71 14.65 -10.08 1.57
C MET A 71 13.98 -10.04 2.94
N THR A 72 12.93 -10.85 3.11
CA THR A 72 12.09 -10.88 4.31
C THR A 72 11.76 -12.33 4.69
N VAL A 73 11.23 -12.51 5.90
CA VAL A 73 10.72 -13.79 6.40
C VAL A 73 9.22 -13.69 6.59
N ILE A 74 8.48 -14.74 6.25
CA ILE A 74 7.05 -14.85 6.58
C ILE A 74 6.90 -15.08 8.08
N ILE A 75 6.29 -14.13 8.78
CA ILE A 75 6.04 -14.20 10.22
C ILE A 75 4.67 -14.83 10.50
N PHE A 76 3.70 -14.59 9.63
CA PHE A 76 2.33 -15.06 9.83
C PHE A 76 1.55 -15.09 8.52
N GLN A 77 0.72 -16.11 8.33
CA GLN A 77 -0.24 -16.19 7.23
C GLN A 77 -1.59 -15.66 7.71
N GLU A 78 -2.09 -14.59 7.07
CA GLU A 78 -3.42 -14.05 7.33
C GLU A 78 -4.50 -14.83 6.56
N ALA A 79 -5.76 -14.54 6.90
CA ALA A 79 -6.89 -14.98 6.09
C ALA A 79 -6.76 -14.43 4.66
N GLU A 80 -7.40 -15.10 3.70
CA GLU A 80 -7.50 -14.67 2.30
C GLU A 80 -6.18 -14.70 1.51
N GLY A 81 -5.16 -15.44 1.98
CA GLY A 81 -3.92 -15.67 1.23
C GLY A 81 -2.89 -14.54 1.33
N MET A 82 -3.06 -13.63 2.29
CA MET A 82 -2.09 -12.57 2.58
C MET A 82 -1.05 -13.03 3.61
N TYR A 83 0.15 -12.43 3.56
CA TYR A 83 1.24 -12.75 4.47
C TYR A 83 1.74 -11.51 5.21
N LYS A 84 2.07 -11.68 6.50
CA LYS A 84 2.87 -10.73 7.25
C LYS A 84 4.32 -11.07 7.11
N LEU A 85 5.09 -10.09 6.68
CA LEU A 85 6.52 -10.20 6.48
C LEU A 85 7.26 -9.47 7.59
N GLY A 86 8.47 -9.93 7.90
CA GLY A 86 9.39 -9.14 8.70
C GLY A 86 10.85 -9.35 8.36
N THR A 87 11.67 -8.43 8.86
CA THR A 87 13.10 -8.35 8.62
C THR A 87 13.85 -8.49 9.93
N LYS A 88 15.02 -9.14 9.91
CA LYS A 88 15.89 -9.36 11.08
C LYS A 88 16.44 -8.07 11.70
N GLN A 89 16.38 -6.93 11.00
CA GLN A 89 16.74 -5.62 11.55
C GLN A 89 15.52 -4.96 12.21
N ASN A 90 15.51 -5.03 13.52
CA ASN A 90 14.54 -4.42 14.41
C ASN A 90 14.50 -2.89 14.20
N SER A 91 13.31 -2.29 14.29
CA SER A 91 13.08 -0.94 14.82
C SER A 91 13.98 0.20 14.30
N LYS A 92 13.43 1.05 13.41
CA LYS A 92 13.97 2.32 12.88
C LYS A 92 14.62 2.23 11.48
N SER A 93 13.81 1.90 10.49
CA SER A 93 13.68 2.83 9.36
C SER A 93 12.19 2.98 9.06
N THR A 94 11.82 4.19 8.71
CA THR A 94 10.47 4.71 8.69
C THR A 94 9.70 4.09 7.52
N LEU A 95 9.15 2.88 7.67
CA LEU A 95 8.04 2.44 6.82
C LEU A 95 6.85 3.34 7.20
N SER A 96 6.76 4.45 6.48
CA SER A 96 5.79 5.52 6.66
C SER A 96 4.43 4.97 7.06
N LYS A 97 3.83 5.60 8.08
CA LYS A 97 2.52 5.33 8.69
C LYS A 97 1.34 5.44 7.69
N LYS A 98 1.38 4.79 6.53
CA LYS A 98 0.35 4.82 5.49
C LYS A 98 0.11 3.53 4.69
N SER A 99 0.87 2.46 4.89
CA SER A 99 0.45 1.15 4.39
C SER A 99 1.10 0.05 5.22
N ALA A 100 0.31 -0.69 5.98
CA ALA A 100 0.64 -2.09 6.22
C ALA A 100 0.84 -2.70 4.83
N LEU A 101 2.08 -3.03 4.49
CA LEU A 101 2.37 -3.74 3.25
C LEU A 101 2.00 -5.19 3.54
N SER A 102 0.71 -5.50 3.44
CA SER A 102 0.27 -6.86 3.16
C SER A 102 0.81 -7.15 1.77
N MET A 103 1.94 -7.84 1.67
CA MET A 103 2.47 -8.27 0.39
C MET A 103 2.19 -9.74 0.23
N GLU A 104 1.41 -10.00 -0.81
CA GLU A 104 1.14 -11.33 -1.31
C GLU A 104 2.38 -11.77 -2.07
N LEU A 105 2.89 -12.91 -1.65
CA LEU A 105 3.90 -13.64 -2.38
C LEU A 105 3.26 -14.31 -3.57
#